data_AF-A0A2D9M5T2-F1
#
_entry.id   AF-A0A2D9M5T2-F1
#
_cell.length_a   1.000
_cell.length_b   1.000
_cell.length_c   1.000
_cell.angle_alpha   90.00
_cell.angle_beta   90.00
_cell.angle_gamma   90.00
#
_symmetry.space_group_name_H-M   'P 1'
#
loop_
_entity.id
_entity.type
_entity.pdbx_description
1 polymer ?
#
loop_
_entity_poly.entity_id
_entity_poly.type
_entity_poly.pdbx_seq_one_letter_code
_entity_poly.pdbx_strand_id
1 'polypeptide(L)'
;IKIDDSFGSNSAKITVVLEANPGVTITLDVDAGGNTSTIREVTEGHLTTVTTIADVNENDTLSIRIRADTTEGIWLNPQGISGRGDRIIDMNGAWIHWIEIQETPT
;
A
#
# COMPACT_ATOMS: atom_id res chain seq x y z
N ILE A 1 6.33 4.94 -4.29
CA ILE A 1 5.73 5.27 -5.61
C ILE A 1 5.55 6.78 -5.63
N LYS A 2 5.94 7.44 -6.72
CA LYS A 2 5.77 8.88 -6.91
C LYS A 2 4.82 9.07 -8.09
N ILE A 3 3.81 9.92 -7.92
CA ILE A 3 2.82 10.23 -8.94
C ILE A 3 2.80 11.74 -9.12
N ASP A 4 3.08 12.15 -10.34
CA ASP A 4 3.07 13.55 -10.77
C ASP A 4 1.86 13.70 -11.71
N ASP A 5 0.68 13.88 -11.12
CA ASP A 5 -0.60 14.04 -11.83
C ASP A 5 -1.37 15.24 -11.24
N SER A 6 -2.27 15.83 -12.02
CA SER A 6 -3.13 16.92 -11.56
C SER A 6 -4.41 16.37 -10.94
N PHE A 7 -4.68 16.68 -9.68
CA PHE A 7 -5.92 16.30 -9.01
C PHE A 7 -6.96 17.42 -9.13
N GLY A 8 -8.18 17.06 -9.57
CA GLY A 8 -9.33 17.94 -9.65
C GLY A 8 -10.11 18.09 -8.33
N SER A 9 -9.82 17.24 -7.34
CA SER A 9 -10.38 17.29 -5.98
C SER A 9 -9.34 17.77 -4.97
N ASN A 10 -9.80 18.29 -3.81
CA ASN A 10 -8.92 18.68 -2.70
C ASN A 10 -8.47 17.49 -1.84
N SER A 11 -8.84 16.26 -2.22
CA SER A 11 -8.39 15.05 -1.54
C SER A 11 -8.31 13.85 -2.47
N ALA A 12 -7.33 13.00 -2.21
CA ALA A 12 -7.18 11.71 -2.86
C ALA A 12 -7.36 10.58 -1.84
N LYS A 13 -8.09 9.54 -2.23
CA LYS A 13 -8.20 8.28 -1.50
C LYS A 13 -7.20 7.28 -2.06
N ILE A 14 -6.35 6.76 -1.19
CA ILE A 14 -5.33 5.77 -1.51
C ILE A 14 -5.75 4.44 -0.89
N THR A 15 -5.92 3.41 -1.71
CA THR A 15 -6.28 2.06 -1.28
C THR A 15 -5.18 1.09 -1.71
N VAL A 16 -4.65 0.31 -0.77
CA VAL A 16 -3.68 -0.75 -1.02
C VAL A 16 -4.30 -2.07 -0.63
N VAL A 17 -4.29 -3.05 -1.53
CA VAL A 17 -4.66 -4.43 -1.19
C VAL A 17 -3.42 -5.28 -1.21
N LEU A 18 -3.23 -6.01 -0.12
CA LEU A 18 -2.02 -6.76 0.15
C LEU A 18 -2.29 -8.02 0.96
N GLU A 19 -1.31 -8.89 1.05
CA GLU A 19 -1.26 -10.03 1.98
C GLU A 19 0.07 -10.00 2.72
N ALA A 20 0.07 -10.29 4.02
CA ALA A 20 1.30 -10.49 4.79
C ALA A 20 1.07 -11.46 5.95
N ASN A 21 2.16 -11.99 6.53
CA ASN A 21 2.07 -12.89 7.69
C ASN A 21 1.24 -12.30 8.84
N PRO A 22 0.53 -13.13 9.62
CA PRO A 22 -0.12 -12.65 10.85
C PRO A 22 0.87 -11.90 11.75
N GLY A 23 0.49 -10.70 12.21
CA GLY A 23 1.30 -9.87 13.09
C GLY A 23 2.31 -8.94 12.38
N VAL A 24 2.43 -8.99 11.05
CA VAL A 24 3.22 -7.99 10.32
C VAL A 24 2.47 -6.65 10.34
N THR A 25 3.18 -5.58 10.70
CA THR A 25 2.61 -4.22 10.62
C THR A 25 2.91 -3.63 9.26
N ILE A 26 1.87 -3.33 8.49
CA ILE A 26 1.97 -2.53 7.28
C ILE A 26 1.80 -1.07 7.66
N THR A 27 2.74 -0.23 7.26
CA THR A 27 2.64 1.23 7.33
C THR A 27 2.48 1.80 5.92
N LEU A 28 1.42 2.58 5.70
CA LEU A 28 1.20 3.37 4.50
C LEU A 28 1.41 4.84 4.87
N ASP A 29 2.51 5.42 4.39
CA ASP A 29 2.78 6.85 4.45
C ASP A 29 2.43 7.48 3.11
N VAL A 30 1.64 8.54 3.12
CA VAL A 30 1.28 9.35 1.96
C VAL A 30 1.68 10.80 2.23
N ASP A 31 2.37 11.42 1.29
CA ASP A 31 2.78 12.83 1.34
C ASP A 31 2.30 13.52 0.06
N ALA A 32 1.54 14.59 0.21
CA ALA A 32 1.06 15.45 -0.86
C ALA A 32 1.45 16.90 -0.57
N GLY A 33 2.44 17.42 -1.30
CA GLY A 33 2.90 18.82 -1.11
C GLY A 33 3.40 19.14 0.30
N GLY A 34 3.79 18.15 1.11
CA GLY A 34 4.18 18.31 2.51
C GLY A 34 3.06 18.00 3.52
N ASN A 35 1.83 17.75 3.07
CA ASN A 35 0.76 17.23 3.93
C ASN A 35 0.85 15.71 4.01
N THR A 36 1.11 15.19 5.21
CA THR A 36 1.39 13.77 5.42
C THR A 36 0.24 13.05 6.11
N SER A 37 -0.16 11.92 5.56
CA SER A 37 -1.09 10.97 6.15
C SER A 37 -0.39 9.62 6.39
N THR A 38 -0.59 9.03 7.56
CA THR A 38 0.00 7.73 7.91
C THR A 38 -1.05 6.82 8.52
N ILE A 39 -1.19 5.62 7.95
CA ILE A 39 -2.00 4.56 8.55
C ILE A 39 -1.16 3.31 8.76
N ARG A 40 -1.48 2.58 9.83
CA ARG A 40 -0.84 1.32 10.18
C ARG A 40 -1.91 0.24 10.33
N GLU A 41 -1.64 -0.92 9.76
CA GLU A 41 -2.53 -2.09 9.83
C GLU A 41 -1.71 -3.32 10.21
N VAL A 42 -2.20 -4.13 11.14
CA VAL A 42 -1.58 -5.40 11.51
C VAL A 42 -2.29 -6.50 10.77
N THR A 43 -1.57 -7.23 9.92
CA THR A 43 -2.18 -8.27 9.08
C THR A 43 -2.54 -9.52 9.87
N GLU A 44 -3.60 -10.20 9.47
CA GLU A 44 -4.08 -11.45 10.10
C GLU A 44 -3.69 -12.71 9.29
N GLY A 45 -2.87 -12.58 8.24
CA GLY A 45 -2.46 -13.70 7.39
C GLY A 45 -3.35 -13.96 6.17
N HIS A 46 -4.22 -13.02 5.82
CA HIS A 46 -5.06 -13.09 4.63
C HIS A 46 -5.08 -11.73 3.90
N LEU A 47 -5.80 -11.68 2.78
CA LEU A 47 -6.01 -10.46 2.00
C LEU A 47 -6.51 -9.32 2.90
N THR A 48 -5.77 -8.22 2.89
CA THR A 48 -5.95 -7.06 3.75
C THR A 48 -6.04 -5.82 2.87
N THR A 49 -6.96 -4.92 3.21
CA THR A 49 -7.16 -3.64 2.52
C THR A 49 -6.80 -2.50 3.46
N VAL A 50 -5.82 -1.70 3.09
CA VAL A 50 -5.38 -0.52 3.85
C VAL A 50 -5.78 0.72 3.06
N THR A 51 -6.53 1.64 3.69
CA THR A 51 -7.04 2.85 3.03
C THR A 51 -6.65 4.08 3.83
N THR A 52 -6.19 5.14 3.14
CA THR A 52 -6.05 6.46 3.72
C THR A 52 -6.51 7.55 2.77
N ILE A 53 -6.77 8.74 3.32
CA ILE A 53 -7.07 9.95 2.56
C ILE A 53 -5.94 10.94 2.80
N ALA A 54 -5.52 11.62 1.73
CA ALA A 54 -4.60 12.74 1.78
C ALA A 54 -5.28 13.96 1.18
N ASP A 55 -5.13 15.13 1.82
CA ASP A 55 -5.53 16.38 1.19
C ASP A 55 -4.47 16.73 0.14
N VAL A 56 -4.93 17.09 -1.06
CA VAL A 56 -4.08 17.39 -2.21
C VAL A 56 -4.50 18.74 -2.80
N ASN A 57 -3.55 19.50 -3.34
CA ASN A 57 -3.82 20.73 -4.08
C ASN A 57 -3.50 20.55 -5.57
N GLU A 58 -3.99 21.50 -6.37
CA GLU A 58 -3.66 21.61 -7.78
C GLU A 58 -2.12 21.74 -7.92
N ASN A 59 -1.50 20.75 -8.55
CA ASN A 59 -0.04 20.58 -8.78
C ASN A 59 0.78 19.92 -7.66
N ASP A 60 0.16 19.35 -6.63
CA ASP A 60 0.91 18.58 -5.64
C ASP A 60 1.43 17.25 -6.25
N THR A 61 2.69 16.93 -5.98
CA THR A 61 3.20 15.57 -6.17
C THR A 61 2.68 14.68 -5.05
N LEU A 62 2.08 13.54 -5.40
CA LEU A 62 1.70 12.49 -4.44
C LEU A 62 2.83 11.46 -4.29
N SER A 63 3.37 11.33 -3.08
CA SER A 63 4.37 10.34 -2.71
C SER A 63 3.79 9.30 -1.77
N ILE A 64 3.82 8.03 -2.18
CA ILE A 64 3.30 6.89 -1.42
C ILE A 64 4.45 5.98 -1.01
N ARG A 65 4.60 5.70 0.28
CA ARG A 65 5.56 4.74 0.84
C ARG A 65 4.82 3.67 1.61
N ILE A 66 5.06 2.42 1.25
CA ILE A 66 4.51 1.24 1.93
C ILE A 66 5.68 0.52 2.60
N ARG A 67 5.56 0.24 3.89
CA ARG A 67 6.56 -0.47 4.69
C ARG A 67 5.91 -1.67 5.36
N ALA A 68 6.57 -2.82 5.33
CA ALA A 68 6.19 -3.97 6.11
C ALA A 68 7.24 -4.15 7.22
N ASP A 69 6.83 -3.97 8.47
CA ASP A 69 7.67 -4.20 9.63
C ASP A 69 7.62 -5.70 9.96
N THR A 70 8.50 -6.45 9.32
CA THR A 70 8.63 -7.92 9.42
C THR A 70 9.91 -8.29 10.16
N THR A 71 9.83 -9.32 11.01
CA THR A 71 11.00 -10.05 11.50
C THR A 71 11.29 -11.17 10.50
N GLU A 72 12.52 -11.23 9.97
CA GLU A 72 12.98 -12.18 8.93
C GLU A 72 12.27 -13.54 8.97
N GLY A 73 11.36 -13.77 8.01
CA GLY A 73 10.59 -15.00 7.92
C GLY A 73 10.50 -15.44 6.46
N ILE A 74 10.92 -16.66 6.17
CA ILE A 74 10.82 -17.27 4.84
C ILE A 74 9.39 -17.77 4.65
N TRP A 75 8.72 -17.38 3.57
CA TRP A 75 7.37 -17.86 3.27
C TRP A 75 7.27 -18.53 1.89
N LEU A 76 6.42 -19.56 1.82
CA LEU A 76 6.03 -20.24 0.59
C LEU A 76 4.77 -19.59 0.03
N ASN A 77 4.88 -19.02 -1.17
CA ASN A 77 3.75 -18.45 -1.90
C ASN A 77 2.91 -19.53 -2.59
N PRO A 78 1.67 -19.80 -2.14
CA PRO A 78 0.80 -20.77 -2.81
C PRO A 78 0.34 -20.29 -4.20
N GLN A 79 0.25 -18.97 -4.43
CA GLN A 79 -0.04 -18.41 -5.76
C GLN A 79 1.15 -18.58 -6.72
N GLY A 80 2.38 -18.56 -6.21
CA GLY A 80 3.58 -18.93 -6.96
C GLY A 80 3.55 -20.40 -7.44
N ILE A 81 2.96 -21.30 -6.65
CA ILE A 81 2.74 -22.71 -7.04
C ILE A 81 1.71 -22.82 -8.18
N SER A 82 0.75 -21.88 -8.27
CA SER A 82 -0.26 -21.87 -9.33
C SER A 82 0.26 -21.44 -10.71
N GLY A 83 1.52 -21.01 -10.82
CA GLY A 83 2.15 -20.63 -12.09
C GLY A 83 1.80 -19.22 -12.57
N ARG A 84 1.20 -18.37 -11.72
CA ARG A 84 0.86 -16.96 -12.04
C ARG A 84 2.07 -16.02 -12.16
N GLY A 85 3.30 -16.55 -12.11
CA GLY A 85 4.54 -15.78 -12.28
C GLY A 85 5.13 -15.23 -10.98
N ASP A 86 4.54 -15.56 -9.83
CA ASP A 86 5.03 -15.07 -8.55
C ASP A 86 6.18 -15.91 -8.00
N ARG A 87 7.08 -15.25 -7.25
CA ARG A 87 8.20 -15.89 -6.58
C ARG A 87 7.68 -16.83 -5.48
N ILE A 88 8.10 -18.11 -5.52
CA ILE A 88 7.67 -19.16 -4.59
C ILE A 88 8.20 -18.92 -3.16
N ILE A 89 9.39 -18.34 -3.00
CA ILE A 89 10.01 -18.06 -1.71
C ILE A 89 10.30 -16.56 -1.59
N ASP A 90 9.65 -15.89 -0.63
CA ASP A 90 9.83 -14.45 -0.39
C ASP A 90 10.48 -14.17 0.98
N MET A 91 11.26 -13.09 1.04
CA MET A 91 12.12 -12.71 2.16
C MET A 91 11.52 -11.57 3.02
N ASN A 92 10.50 -10.86 2.50
CA ASN A 92 9.98 -9.64 3.15
C ASN A 92 8.51 -9.77 3.61
N GLY A 93 7.88 -10.94 3.43
CA GLY A 93 6.64 -11.31 4.09
C GLY A 93 5.38 -10.53 3.74
N ALA A 94 5.40 -9.61 2.76
CA ALA A 94 4.22 -8.87 2.29
C ALA A 94 4.14 -8.79 0.75
N TRP A 95 2.95 -9.02 0.20
CA TRP A 95 2.63 -8.93 -1.24
C TRP A 95 1.58 -7.88 -1.48
N ILE A 96 1.87 -6.93 -2.37
CA ILE A 96 0.91 -5.93 -2.80
C ILE A 96 0.24 -6.46 -4.07
N HIS A 97 -1.08 -6.60 -4.05
CA HIS A 97 -1.89 -7.06 -5.19
C HIS A 97 -2.24 -5.91 -6.13
N TRP A 98 -2.71 -4.80 -5.56
CA TRP A 98 -2.93 -3.57 -6.32
C TRP A 98 -2.78 -2.34 -5.43
N ILE A 99 -2.66 -1.18 -6.09
CA ILE A 99 -2.76 0.12 -5.46
C ILE A 99 -3.71 0.92 -6.32
N GLU A 100 -4.71 1.51 -5.69
CA GLU A 100 -5.71 2.34 -6.33
C GLU A 100 -5.68 3.73 -5.70
N ILE A 101 -5.75 4.75 -6.57
CA ILE A 101 -5.82 6.16 -6.19
C ILE A 101 -7.03 6.74 -6.89
N GLN A 102 -7.92 7.31 -6.09
CA GLN A 102 -9.17 7.90 -6.56
C GLN A 102 -9.28 9.32 -6.02
N GLU A 103 -9.75 10.24 -6.85
CA GLU A 103 -10.24 11.52 -6.36
C GLU A 103 -11.47 11.29 -5.48
N THR A 104 -11.52 11.95 -4.33
CA THR A 104 -12.73 11.91 -3.50
C THR A 104 -13.75 12.90 -4.06
N PRO A 105 -15.00 12.48 -4.35
CA PRO A 105 -16.03 13.41 -4.80
C PRO A 105 -16.25 14.52 -3.76
N THR A 106 -16.28 15.77 -4.22
CA THR A 106 -16.75 16.94 -3.44
C THR A 106 -18.22 16.85 -3.10
#